data_AF-A0A8C5GQX9-F1
#
_entry.id   AF-A0A8C5GQX9-F1
#
_cell.length_a   1.000
_cell.length_b   1.000
_cell.length_c   1.000
_cell.angle_alpha   90.00
_cell.angle_beta   90.00
_cell.angle_gamma   90.00
#
_symmetry.space_group_name_H-M   'P 1'
#
loop_
_entity.id
_entity.type
_entity.pdbx_description
1 polymer ?
#
loop_
_entity_poly.entity_id
_entity_poly.type
_entity_poly.pdbx_seq_one_letter_code
_entity_poly.pdbx_strand_id
1 'polypeptide(L)'
;MLSELLQGNNTGDFLLLADSCSCSARNLLKSVVVSALNREESVHVLGFETSEEELNQTLNSSLTQRLHFHNAYSDPLGWTDHSAFTVDQFTSEQITHLIKRTVHSKPPLLVIDSLSWILRHASPLAVCRTLQQLKKGGAVRAVVGLLHADMHQRGTVGSVRHLASSVVSISPALKGDEAVAKITKRSKSGKVTQDEVTFSINGDLTLTIHSKQNPPSLKPTEPEEQQTDPTAHLTFNLRLSDAERQAKEKLSLPFVFSKEKKTALLHSTQGSGRILYEPDANDDFDQEDPDDDLDV
;
A
#
# COMPACT_ATOMS: atom_id res chain seq x y z
N MET A 1 11.45 -10.42 -1.99
CA MET A 1 10.30 -9.50 -1.92
C MET A 1 9.06 -10.01 -2.66
N LEU A 2 9.06 -10.21 -3.98
CA LEU A 2 7.85 -10.69 -4.70
C LEU A 2 7.35 -12.03 -4.15
N SER A 3 8.22 -13.04 -4.09
CA SER A 3 7.89 -14.36 -3.55
C SER A 3 7.35 -14.30 -2.12
N GLU A 4 7.93 -13.48 -1.25
CA GLU A 4 7.45 -13.26 0.12
C GLU A 4 6.05 -12.63 0.17
N LEU A 5 5.75 -11.69 -0.75
CA LEU A 5 4.42 -11.08 -0.84
C LEU A 5 3.36 -12.08 -1.30
N LEU A 6 3.70 -12.95 -2.27
CA LEU A 6 2.80 -14.02 -2.72
C LEU A 6 2.63 -15.13 -1.68
N GLN A 7 3.64 -15.33 -0.83
CA GLN A 7 3.54 -16.22 0.33
C GLN A 7 2.62 -15.65 1.41
N GLY A 8 2.49 -14.32 1.49
CA GLY A 8 1.45 -13.66 2.27
C GLY A 8 1.48 -14.01 3.75
N ASN A 9 2.56 -13.68 4.47
CA ASN A 9 2.71 -14.09 5.88
C ASN A 9 2.04 -13.13 6.89
N ASN A 10 1.57 -11.96 6.46
CA ASN A 10 1.08 -10.91 7.36
C ASN A 10 -0.45 -10.91 7.45
N THR A 11 -0.95 -10.64 8.65
CA THR A 11 -2.36 -10.37 8.92
C THR A 11 -2.68 -8.89 8.73
N GLY A 12 -3.87 -8.59 8.20
CA GLY A 12 -4.33 -7.22 7.93
C GLY A 12 -3.60 -6.54 6.77
N ASP A 13 -3.04 -7.31 5.83
CA ASP A 13 -2.37 -6.75 4.64
C ASP A 13 -3.36 -6.56 3.47
N PHE A 14 -3.12 -5.52 2.67
CA PHE A 14 -3.79 -5.31 1.40
C PHE A 14 -2.74 -5.27 0.28
N LEU A 15 -2.72 -6.33 -0.52
CA LEU A 15 -1.87 -6.48 -1.70
C LEU A 15 -2.66 -6.05 -2.94
N LEU A 16 -2.16 -5.05 -3.64
CA LEU A 16 -2.73 -4.58 -4.90
C LEU A 16 -1.84 -5.04 -6.07
N LEU A 17 -2.41 -5.84 -6.96
CA LEU A 17 -1.81 -6.12 -8.26
C LEU A 17 -2.34 -5.07 -9.23
N ALA A 18 -1.46 -4.26 -9.79
CA ALA A 18 -1.82 -3.22 -10.74
C ALA A 18 -1.22 -3.55 -12.11
N ASP A 19 -2.06 -3.58 -13.14
CA ASP A 19 -1.65 -3.97 -14.48
C ASP A 19 -2.21 -2.98 -15.52
N SER A 20 -2.09 -3.33 -16.80
CA SER A 20 -2.60 -2.54 -17.92
C SER A 20 -2.99 -3.44 -19.08
N CYS A 21 -3.64 -2.90 -20.11
CA CYS A 21 -3.95 -3.61 -21.33
C CYS A 21 -2.73 -4.23 -22.02
N SER A 22 -1.54 -3.65 -21.80
CA SER A 22 -0.28 -4.15 -22.38
C SER A 22 0.25 -5.42 -21.71
N CYS A 23 -0.09 -5.65 -20.44
CA CYS A 23 0.42 -6.77 -19.67
C CYS A 23 -0.54 -7.07 -18.52
N SER A 24 -1.15 -8.26 -18.52
CA SER A 24 -2.16 -8.66 -17.55
C SER A 24 -1.56 -9.31 -16.30
N ALA A 25 -2.09 -8.95 -15.13
CA ALA A 25 -1.73 -9.57 -13.85
C ALA A 25 -2.64 -10.74 -13.44
N ARG A 26 -3.55 -11.20 -14.31
CA ARG A 26 -4.49 -12.29 -13.99
C ARG A 26 -3.77 -13.60 -13.66
N ASN A 27 -2.75 -13.98 -14.44
CA ASN A 27 -1.97 -15.18 -14.15
C ASN A 27 -1.22 -15.07 -12.81
N LEU A 28 -0.75 -13.86 -12.46
CA LEU A 28 -0.13 -13.61 -11.16
C LEU A 28 -1.15 -13.75 -10.03
N LEU A 29 -2.37 -13.24 -10.21
CA LEU A 29 -3.46 -13.41 -9.26
C LEU A 29 -3.80 -14.90 -9.07
N LYS A 30 -3.93 -15.67 -10.16
CA LYS A 30 -4.14 -17.13 -10.11
C LYS A 30 -3.01 -17.83 -9.37
N SER A 31 -1.75 -17.43 -9.61
CA SER A 31 -0.58 -17.92 -8.87
C SER A 31 -0.66 -17.64 -7.36
N VAL A 32 -1.16 -16.47 -6.95
CA VAL A 32 -1.42 -16.15 -5.52
C VAL A 32 -2.44 -17.10 -4.92
N VAL A 33 -3.56 -17.34 -5.63
CA VAL A 33 -4.64 -18.25 -5.20
C VAL A 33 -4.10 -19.67 -5.03
N VAL A 34 -3.43 -20.20 -6.05
CA VAL A 34 -2.81 -21.54 -6.02
C VAL A 34 -1.82 -21.65 -4.86
N SER A 35 -0.97 -20.64 -4.67
CA SER A 35 0.01 -20.62 -3.59
C SER A 35 -0.65 -20.63 -2.21
N ALA A 36 -1.77 -19.93 -2.03
CA ALA A 36 -2.53 -19.94 -0.77
C ALA A 36 -3.21 -21.29 -0.50
N LEU A 37 -3.83 -21.88 -1.52
CA LEU A 37 -4.47 -23.20 -1.42
C LEU A 37 -3.45 -24.30 -1.09
N ASN A 38 -2.26 -24.26 -1.70
CA ASN A 38 -1.15 -25.18 -1.41
C ASN A 38 -0.62 -25.05 0.03
N ARG A 39 -0.80 -23.88 0.66
CA ARG A 39 -0.50 -23.66 2.09
C ARG A 39 -1.67 -24.00 3.00
N GLU A 40 -2.66 -24.72 2.48
CA GLU A 40 -3.81 -25.15 3.25
C GLU A 40 -4.66 -23.97 3.78
N GLU A 41 -4.61 -22.80 3.13
CA GLU A 41 -5.45 -21.66 3.48
C GLU A 41 -6.82 -21.75 2.78
N SER A 42 -7.87 -21.27 3.45
CA SER A 42 -9.16 -21.02 2.81
C SER A 42 -9.10 -19.72 2.01
N VAL A 43 -9.61 -19.74 0.79
CA VAL A 43 -9.57 -18.60 -0.13
C VAL A 43 -10.97 -18.27 -0.62
N HIS A 44 -11.41 -17.03 -0.42
CA HIS A 44 -12.62 -16.51 -1.04
C HIS A 44 -12.28 -15.65 -2.24
N VAL A 45 -12.89 -15.94 -3.39
CA VAL A 45 -12.71 -15.15 -4.61
C VAL A 45 -14.02 -14.44 -4.93
N LEU A 46 -13.99 -13.11 -5.03
CA LEU A 46 -15.06 -12.33 -5.66
C LEU A 46 -14.73 -12.25 -7.15
N GLY A 47 -15.52 -12.93 -7.98
CA GLY A 47 -15.29 -13.04 -9.42
C GLY A 47 -16.22 -12.14 -10.22
N PHE A 48 -15.71 -11.06 -10.79
CA PHE A 48 -16.40 -10.08 -11.62
C PHE A 48 -16.00 -10.16 -13.11
N GLU A 49 -14.77 -10.59 -13.41
CA GLU A 49 -14.24 -10.65 -14.78
C GLU A 49 -13.93 -12.06 -15.25
N THR A 50 -13.73 -12.99 -14.31
CA THR A 50 -13.39 -14.39 -14.60
C THR A 50 -14.49 -15.30 -14.07
N SER A 51 -14.87 -16.32 -14.84
CA SER A 51 -15.87 -17.30 -14.39
C SER A 51 -15.26 -18.34 -13.42
N GLU A 52 -16.10 -19.02 -12.67
CA GLU A 52 -15.66 -20.09 -11.76
C GLU A 52 -14.99 -21.23 -12.54
N GLU A 53 -15.49 -21.55 -13.72
CA GLU A 53 -14.94 -22.61 -14.59
C GLU A 53 -13.54 -22.27 -15.07
N GLU A 54 -13.29 -21.02 -15.48
CA GLU A 54 -11.96 -20.59 -15.92
C GLU A 54 -10.94 -20.65 -14.77
N LEU A 55 -11.35 -20.31 -13.55
CA LEU A 55 -10.51 -20.44 -12.37
C LEU A 55 -10.26 -21.91 -12.04
N ASN A 56 -11.30 -22.75 -12.05
CA ASN A 56 -11.22 -24.17 -11.71
C ASN A 56 -10.43 -24.99 -12.75
N GLN A 57 -10.42 -24.60 -14.03
CA GLN A 57 -9.57 -25.23 -15.04
C GLN A 57 -8.08 -25.20 -14.69
N THR A 58 -7.67 -24.21 -13.88
CA THR A 58 -6.28 -24.05 -13.45
C THR A 58 -5.96 -24.73 -12.11
N LEU A 59 -6.96 -25.37 -11.48
CA LEU A 59 -6.85 -25.94 -10.13
C LEU A 59 -7.00 -27.46 -10.13
N ASN A 60 -6.24 -28.12 -9.26
CA ASN A 60 -6.43 -29.54 -8.98
C ASN A 60 -7.69 -29.75 -8.12
N SER A 61 -8.37 -30.89 -8.30
CA SER A 61 -9.62 -31.23 -7.61
C SER A 61 -9.52 -31.30 -6.07
N SER A 62 -8.31 -31.46 -5.51
CA SER A 62 -8.08 -31.42 -4.06
C SER A 62 -8.06 -29.99 -3.50
N LEU A 63 -7.69 -29.00 -4.30
CA LEU A 63 -7.55 -27.61 -3.87
C LEU A 63 -8.90 -26.87 -3.86
N THR A 64 -9.87 -27.34 -4.65
CA THR A 64 -11.19 -26.70 -4.79
C THR A 64 -12.03 -26.78 -3.51
N GLN A 65 -11.76 -27.72 -2.60
CA GLN A 65 -12.51 -27.83 -1.33
C GLN A 65 -12.36 -26.61 -0.41
N ARG A 66 -11.22 -25.89 -0.50
CA ARG A 66 -10.93 -24.70 0.31
C ARG A 66 -11.11 -23.39 -0.46
N LEU A 67 -11.47 -23.49 -1.73
CA LEU A 67 -11.79 -22.36 -2.58
C LEU A 67 -13.29 -22.09 -2.51
N HIS A 68 -13.65 -20.85 -2.20
CA HIS A 68 -15.02 -20.40 -2.16
C HIS A 68 -15.19 -19.27 -3.18
N PHE A 69 -15.80 -19.60 -4.31
CA PHE A 69 -16.05 -18.64 -5.37
C PHE A 69 -17.40 -17.95 -5.17
N HIS A 70 -17.41 -16.62 -5.24
CA HIS A 70 -18.61 -15.80 -5.19
C HIS A 70 -18.82 -15.19 -6.57
N ASN A 71 -19.78 -15.77 -7.30
CA ASN A 71 -20.04 -15.39 -8.69
C ASN A 71 -20.78 -14.05 -8.78
N ALA A 72 -20.04 -13.03 -9.22
CA ALA A 72 -20.56 -11.75 -9.70
C ALA A 72 -20.24 -11.52 -11.18
N TYR A 73 -19.81 -12.56 -11.90
CA TYR A 73 -19.44 -12.52 -13.31
C TYR A 73 -20.67 -12.68 -14.20
N SER A 74 -21.55 -13.63 -13.87
CA SER A 74 -22.74 -13.93 -14.68
C SER A 74 -23.81 -12.85 -14.60
N ASP A 75 -24.00 -12.26 -13.42
CA ASP A 75 -25.00 -11.22 -13.19
C ASP A 75 -24.53 -10.18 -12.15
N PRO A 76 -23.49 -9.39 -12.48
CA PRO A 76 -22.86 -8.45 -11.56
C PRO A 76 -23.79 -7.37 -10.98
N LEU A 77 -24.84 -7.03 -11.72
CA LEU A 77 -25.80 -5.97 -11.42
C LEU A 77 -27.15 -6.50 -10.94
N GLY A 78 -27.30 -7.83 -10.80
CA GLY A 78 -28.52 -8.45 -10.31
C GLY A 78 -29.73 -8.29 -11.24
N TRP A 79 -29.53 -8.21 -12.55
CA TRP A 79 -30.63 -8.07 -13.52
C TRP A 79 -31.46 -9.33 -13.71
N THR A 80 -30.88 -10.50 -13.38
CA THR A 80 -31.50 -11.81 -13.58
C THR A 80 -31.95 -12.45 -12.27
N ASP A 81 -31.72 -11.80 -11.12
CA ASP A 81 -31.99 -12.33 -9.76
C ASP A 81 -31.37 -13.72 -9.48
N HIS A 82 -30.36 -14.10 -10.26
CA HIS A 82 -29.68 -15.39 -10.15
C HIS A 82 -28.29 -15.29 -9.53
N SER A 83 -27.80 -14.07 -9.27
CA SER A 83 -26.46 -13.87 -8.69
C SER A 83 -26.44 -14.17 -7.18
N ALA A 84 -25.37 -14.83 -6.74
CA ALA A 84 -25.09 -14.98 -5.31
C ALA A 84 -24.46 -13.71 -4.70
N PHE A 85 -23.87 -12.86 -5.54
CA PHE A 85 -23.19 -11.63 -5.14
C PHE A 85 -23.25 -10.57 -6.24
N THR A 86 -23.56 -9.32 -5.88
CA THR A 86 -23.58 -8.18 -6.81
C THR A 86 -22.64 -7.06 -6.38
N VAL A 87 -22.42 -6.08 -7.26
CA VAL A 87 -21.59 -4.90 -6.96
C VAL A 87 -22.08 -4.08 -5.78
N ASP A 88 -23.40 -3.94 -5.64
CA ASP A 88 -24.01 -3.15 -4.57
C ASP A 88 -23.81 -3.81 -3.20
N GLN A 89 -23.52 -5.11 -3.20
CA GLN A 89 -23.17 -5.88 -2.02
C GLN A 89 -21.68 -5.78 -1.67
N PHE A 90 -20.86 -5.02 -2.41
CA PHE A 90 -19.45 -4.77 -2.08
C PHE A 90 -19.30 -3.83 -0.86
N THR A 91 -19.66 -4.36 0.30
CA THR A 91 -19.55 -3.71 1.61
C THR A 91 -18.86 -4.64 2.59
N SER A 92 -18.22 -4.08 3.61
CA SER A 92 -17.49 -4.88 4.60
C SER A 92 -18.41 -5.83 5.36
N GLU A 93 -19.64 -5.41 5.64
CA GLU A 93 -20.68 -6.20 6.33
C GLU A 93 -21.11 -7.42 5.51
N GLN A 94 -21.46 -7.21 4.24
CA GLN A 94 -21.91 -8.29 3.36
C GLN A 94 -20.78 -9.29 3.07
N ILE A 95 -19.57 -8.79 2.79
CA ILE A 95 -18.39 -9.66 2.58
C ILE A 95 -18.07 -10.46 3.85
N THR A 96 -18.13 -9.82 5.02
CA THR A 96 -17.94 -10.52 6.30
C THR A 96 -19.01 -11.58 6.53
N HIS A 97 -20.26 -11.30 6.17
CA HIS A 97 -21.35 -12.26 6.26
C HIS A 97 -21.15 -13.45 5.30
N LEU A 98 -20.73 -13.19 4.05
CA LEU A 98 -20.38 -14.23 3.09
C LEU A 98 -19.27 -15.15 3.60
N ILE A 99 -18.23 -14.59 4.21
CA ILE A 99 -17.12 -15.34 4.79
C ILE A 99 -17.58 -16.16 6.01
N LYS A 100 -18.46 -15.61 6.86
CA LYS A 100 -18.95 -16.32 8.04
C LYS A 100 -19.85 -17.52 7.74
N ARG A 101 -20.39 -17.63 6.52
CA ARG A 101 -21.20 -18.79 6.11
C ARG A 101 -20.40 -20.08 6.01
N THR A 102 -19.09 -19.97 5.81
CA THR A 102 -18.18 -21.12 5.74
C THR A 102 -17.40 -21.22 7.05
N VAL A 103 -17.25 -22.46 7.54
CA VAL A 103 -16.53 -22.72 8.79
C VAL A 103 -15.03 -22.71 8.49
N HIS A 104 -14.30 -21.82 9.16
CA HIS A 104 -12.86 -21.69 9.00
C HIS A 104 -12.14 -21.87 10.34
N SER A 105 -11.00 -22.55 10.32
CA SER A 105 -10.11 -22.64 11.48
C SER A 105 -9.27 -21.35 11.68
N LYS A 106 -9.06 -20.58 10.61
CA LYS A 106 -8.30 -19.33 10.57
C LYS A 106 -8.98 -18.33 9.63
N PRO A 107 -8.81 -17.01 9.82
CA PRO A 107 -9.33 -16.02 8.87
C PRO A 107 -8.82 -16.32 7.43
N PRO A 108 -9.72 -16.35 6.42
CA PRO A 108 -9.33 -16.70 5.05
C PRO A 108 -8.68 -15.54 4.29
N LEU A 109 -8.06 -15.86 3.15
CA LEU A 109 -7.61 -14.88 2.17
C LEU A 109 -8.78 -14.42 1.31
N LEU A 110 -9.00 -13.11 1.19
CA LEU A 110 -9.97 -12.55 0.26
C LEU A 110 -9.26 -12.08 -1.01
N VAL A 111 -9.74 -12.57 -2.16
CA VAL A 111 -9.24 -12.23 -3.48
C VAL A 111 -10.35 -11.55 -4.26
N ILE A 112 -10.04 -10.40 -4.84
CA ILE A 112 -10.94 -9.61 -5.68
C ILE A 112 -10.33 -9.62 -7.08
N ASP A 113 -10.98 -10.33 -8.01
CA ASP A 113 -10.44 -10.53 -9.36
C ASP A 113 -10.42 -9.26 -10.21
N SER A 114 -11.28 -8.28 -9.94
CA SER A 114 -11.26 -6.97 -10.56
C SER A 114 -11.86 -5.89 -9.65
N LEU A 115 -10.98 -5.11 -9.02
CA LEU A 115 -11.35 -3.83 -8.41
C LEU A 115 -11.79 -2.82 -9.46
N SER A 116 -11.30 -2.95 -10.70
CA SER A 116 -11.66 -2.04 -11.79
C SER A 116 -13.13 -2.11 -12.12
N TRP A 117 -13.69 -3.32 -12.11
CA TRP A 117 -15.10 -3.53 -12.34
C TRP A 117 -15.95 -2.88 -11.24
N ILE A 118 -15.57 -3.05 -9.96
CA ILE A 118 -16.25 -2.40 -8.83
C ILE A 118 -16.16 -0.87 -8.90
N LEU A 119 -14.97 -0.33 -9.18
CA LEU A 119 -14.73 1.13 -9.29
C LEU A 119 -15.50 1.80 -10.43
N ARG A 120 -15.99 1.04 -11.41
CA ARG A 120 -16.87 1.56 -12.47
C ARG A 120 -18.29 1.84 -11.97
N HIS A 121 -18.75 1.12 -10.95
CA HIS A 121 -20.13 1.18 -10.46
C HIS A 121 -20.26 1.78 -9.06
N ALA A 122 -19.16 1.82 -8.29
CA ALA A 122 -19.10 2.42 -6.96
C ALA A 122 -18.09 3.57 -6.89
N SER A 123 -18.37 4.57 -6.04
CA SER A 123 -17.43 5.69 -5.87
C SER A 123 -16.08 5.21 -5.31
N PRO A 124 -14.94 5.82 -5.72
CA PRO A 124 -13.63 5.47 -5.19
C PRO A 124 -13.55 5.54 -3.65
N LEU A 125 -14.25 6.49 -3.04
CA LEU A 125 -14.33 6.64 -1.60
C LEU A 125 -15.01 5.44 -0.93
N ALA A 126 -16.13 4.97 -1.48
CA ALA A 126 -16.84 3.81 -0.96
C ALA A 126 -15.96 2.55 -1.05
N VAL A 127 -15.31 2.34 -2.20
CA VAL A 127 -14.39 1.20 -2.40
C VAL A 127 -13.23 1.25 -1.41
N CYS A 128 -12.58 2.40 -1.26
CA CYS A 128 -11.47 2.56 -0.31
C CYS A 128 -11.92 2.35 1.14
N ARG A 129 -13.11 2.86 1.51
CA ARG A 129 -13.69 2.64 2.85
C ARG A 129 -13.95 1.16 3.11
N THR A 130 -14.56 0.44 2.16
CA THR A 130 -14.82 -1.00 2.28
C THR A 130 -13.50 -1.77 2.43
N LEU A 131 -12.50 -1.52 1.58
CA LEU A 131 -11.19 -2.14 1.67
C LEU A 131 -10.49 -1.87 3.02
N GLN A 132 -10.58 -0.63 3.51
CA GLN A 132 -10.01 -0.26 4.81
C GLN A 132 -10.72 -0.97 5.98
N GLN A 133 -12.05 -1.08 5.93
CA GLN A 133 -12.84 -1.80 6.93
C GLN A 133 -12.51 -3.30 6.91
N LEU A 134 -12.41 -3.93 5.74
CA LEU A 134 -12.01 -5.34 5.62
C LEU A 134 -10.62 -5.59 6.20
N LYS A 135 -9.68 -4.69 5.92
CA LYS A 135 -8.31 -4.74 6.46
C LYS A 135 -8.29 -4.70 8.00
N LYS A 136 -9.18 -3.91 8.62
CA LYS A 136 -9.24 -3.71 10.09
C LYS A 136 -10.17 -4.69 10.81
N GLY A 137 -11.15 -5.25 10.10
CA GLY A 137 -12.28 -5.99 10.70
C GLY A 137 -11.95 -7.41 11.15
N GLY A 138 -10.77 -7.94 10.83
CA GLY A 138 -10.30 -9.27 11.27
C GLY A 138 -11.05 -10.47 10.66
N ALA A 139 -12.12 -10.23 9.89
CA ALA A 139 -12.87 -11.25 9.19
C ALA A 139 -12.04 -11.97 8.11
N VAL A 140 -11.05 -11.27 7.54
CA VAL A 140 -10.10 -11.80 6.56
C VAL A 140 -8.68 -11.67 7.09
N ARG A 141 -7.82 -12.62 6.70
CA ARG A 141 -6.38 -12.53 6.98
C ARG A 141 -5.74 -11.41 6.19
N ALA A 142 -6.04 -11.32 4.91
CA ALA A 142 -5.50 -10.33 3.98
C ALA A 142 -6.47 -10.15 2.80
N VAL A 143 -6.32 -9.03 2.10
CA VAL A 143 -7.04 -8.75 0.85
C VAL A 143 -6.04 -8.68 -0.29
N VAL A 144 -6.35 -9.34 -1.40
CA VAL A 144 -5.60 -9.24 -2.66
C VAL A 144 -6.57 -8.73 -3.71
N GLY A 145 -6.25 -7.62 -4.37
CA GLY A 145 -7.10 -7.06 -5.41
C GLY A 145 -6.33 -6.81 -6.70
N LEU A 146 -6.95 -7.10 -7.83
CA LEU A 146 -6.44 -6.75 -9.15
C LEU A 146 -7.04 -5.42 -9.64
N LEU A 147 -6.21 -4.53 -10.18
CA LEU A 147 -6.63 -3.23 -10.70
C LEU A 147 -5.99 -2.97 -12.07
N HIS A 148 -6.83 -2.91 -13.10
CA HIS A 148 -6.49 -2.40 -14.43
C HIS A 148 -6.32 -0.88 -14.38
N ALA A 149 -5.07 -0.43 -14.19
CA ALA A 149 -4.77 0.97 -13.83
C ALA A 149 -5.05 1.96 -14.97
N ASP A 150 -5.01 1.50 -16.21
CA ASP A 150 -5.32 2.25 -17.42
C ASP A 150 -6.82 2.51 -17.64
N MET A 151 -7.69 1.82 -16.91
CA MET A 151 -9.14 2.04 -16.96
C MET A 151 -9.62 3.20 -16.07
N HIS A 152 -8.74 3.79 -15.25
CA HIS A 152 -9.11 4.76 -14.22
C HIS A 152 -8.26 6.03 -14.27
N GLN A 153 -8.82 7.12 -13.74
CA GLN A 153 -8.06 8.36 -13.55
C GLN A 153 -6.92 8.17 -12.55
N ARG A 154 -5.82 8.90 -12.75
CA ARG A 154 -4.63 8.85 -11.87
C ARG A 154 -4.95 9.07 -10.39
N GLY A 155 -5.91 9.93 -10.06
CA GLY A 155 -6.35 10.18 -8.68
C GLY A 155 -7.00 8.95 -8.02
N THR A 156 -7.87 8.25 -8.75
CA THR A 156 -8.51 7.00 -8.29
C THR A 156 -7.47 5.90 -8.09
N VAL A 157 -6.61 5.67 -9.09
CA VAL A 157 -5.52 4.68 -9.00
C VAL A 157 -4.60 5.02 -7.83
N GLY A 158 -4.25 6.30 -7.67
CA GLY A 158 -3.46 6.80 -6.56
C GLY A 158 -4.10 6.47 -5.22
N SER A 159 -5.39 6.74 -5.05
CA SER A 159 -6.11 6.50 -3.79
C SER A 159 -6.07 5.04 -3.36
N VAL A 160 -6.33 4.11 -4.30
CA VAL A 160 -6.29 2.67 -4.03
C VAL A 160 -4.86 2.19 -3.75
N ARG A 161 -3.86 2.68 -4.50
CA ARG A 161 -2.44 2.37 -4.28
C ARG A 161 -1.92 2.85 -2.91
N HIS A 162 -2.39 3.99 -2.41
CA HIS A 162 -1.99 4.50 -1.10
C HIS A 162 -2.60 3.71 0.06
N LEU A 163 -3.79 3.12 -0.14
CA LEU A 163 -4.42 2.26 0.84
C LEU A 163 -3.71 0.90 1.00
N ALA A 164 -3.12 0.40 -0.10
CA ALA A 164 -2.41 -0.88 -0.13
C ALA A 164 -1.15 -0.86 0.74
N SER A 165 -0.95 -1.94 1.52
CA SER A 165 0.32 -2.14 2.22
C SER A 165 1.42 -2.58 1.26
N SER A 166 1.05 -3.27 0.18
CA SER A 166 1.98 -3.61 -0.90
C SER A 166 1.31 -3.43 -2.27
N VAL A 167 2.05 -2.87 -3.23
CA VAL A 167 1.62 -2.70 -4.62
C VAL A 167 2.62 -3.42 -5.51
N VAL A 168 2.12 -4.25 -6.42
CA VAL A 168 2.90 -4.89 -7.48
C VAL A 168 2.39 -4.36 -8.81
N SER A 169 3.15 -3.47 -9.45
CA SER A 169 2.82 -2.93 -10.76
C SER A 169 3.51 -3.75 -11.85
N ILE A 170 2.75 -4.25 -12.81
CA ILE A 170 3.25 -5.13 -13.88
C ILE A 170 3.42 -4.33 -15.17
N SER A 171 4.55 -4.55 -15.84
CA SER A 171 4.87 -4.02 -17.16
C SER A 171 5.52 -5.10 -18.04
N PRO A 172 5.36 -5.04 -19.37
CA PRO A 172 6.01 -5.99 -20.27
C PRO A 172 7.54 -5.90 -20.16
N ALA A 173 8.24 -7.03 -20.24
CA ALA A 173 9.70 -7.05 -20.34
C ALA A 173 10.16 -6.82 -21.79
N LEU A 174 11.41 -6.42 -21.96
CA LEU A 174 12.03 -6.24 -23.29
C LEU A 174 12.31 -7.55 -24.03
N LYS A 175 12.28 -8.69 -23.33
CA LYS A 175 12.62 -10.01 -23.88
C LYS A 175 11.50 -11.02 -23.58
N GLY A 176 11.02 -11.67 -24.65
CA GLY A 176 10.21 -12.89 -24.56
C GLY A 176 8.87 -12.74 -23.82
N ASP A 177 8.47 -13.84 -23.18
CA ASP A 177 7.23 -14.00 -22.40
C ASP A 177 7.39 -13.60 -20.92
N GLU A 178 8.41 -12.79 -20.62
CA GLU A 178 8.71 -12.31 -19.26
C GLU A 178 7.98 -11.00 -18.97
N ALA A 179 7.68 -10.77 -17.69
CA ALA A 179 7.11 -9.53 -17.20
C ALA A 179 8.01 -8.93 -16.12
N VAL A 180 7.95 -7.60 -15.99
CA VAL A 180 8.65 -6.86 -14.93
C VAL A 180 7.62 -6.46 -13.87
N ALA A 181 7.89 -6.81 -12.62
CA ALA A 181 7.13 -6.42 -11.45
C ALA A 181 7.87 -5.35 -10.66
N LYS A 182 7.30 -4.15 -10.60
CA LYS A 182 7.72 -3.07 -9.70
C LYS A 182 6.95 -3.18 -8.40
N ILE A 183 7.66 -3.43 -7.32
CA ILE A 183 7.08 -3.74 -6.02
C ILE A 183 7.31 -2.57 -5.11
N THR A 184 6.26 -2.09 -4.45
CA THR A 184 6.33 -1.07 -3.40
C THR A 184 5.67 -1.64 -2.15
N LYS A 185 6.41 -1.72 -1.05
CA LYS A 185 5.88 -2.15 0.26
C LYS A 185 6.00 -1.03 1.27
N ARG A 186 4.97 -0.90 2.10
CA ARG A 186 4.89 0.06 3.19
C ARG A 186 4.89 -0.72 4.50
N SER A 187 5.90 -0.47 5.32
CA SER A 187 5.99 -1.06 6.66
C SER A 187 5.04 -0.35 7.64
N LYS A 188 4.83 -0.97 8.81
CA LYS A 188 4.03 -0.37 9.89
C LYS A 188 4.63 0.93 10.45
N SER A 189 5.96 1.12 10.35
CA SER A 189 6.65 2.36 10.73
C SER A 189 6.57 3.46 9.66
N GLY A 190 5.87 3.22 8.55
CA GLY A 190 5.77 4.16 7.43
C GLY A 190 6.94 4.11 6.44
N LYS A 191 8.01 3.35 6.73
CA LYS A 191 9.12 3.16 5.78
C LYS A 191 8.61 2.48 4.50
N VAL A 192 8.95 3.06 3.36
CA VAL A 192 8.63 2.55 2.02
C VAL A 192 9.86 1.88 1.43
N THR A 193 9.71 0.65 0.94
CA THR A 193 10.76 -0.09 0.23
C THR A 193 10.29 -0.44 -1.17
N GLN A 194 11.18 -0.31 -2.15
CA GLN A 194 10.92 -0.65 -3.54
C GLN A 194 11.89 -1.71 -4.03
N ASP A 195 11.40 -2.60 -4.88
CA ASP A 195 12.15 -3.66 -5.52
C ASP A 195 11.62 -3.84 -6.94
N GLU A 196 12.48 -4.24 -7.88
CA GLU A 196 12.10 -4.48 -9.26
C GLU A 196 12.62 -5.85 -9.68
N VAL A 197 11.72 -6.71 -10.16
CA VAL A 197 12.07 -8.08 -10.53
C VAL A 197 11.49 -8.45 -11.89
N THR A 198 12.27 -9.18 -12.67
CA THR A 198 11.78 -9.85 -13.87
C THR A 198 11.33 -11.26 -13.50
N PHE A 199 10.13 -11.64 -13.94
CA PHE A 199 9.53 -12.93 -13.63
C PHE A 199 8.79 -13.50 -14.84
N SER A 200 8.56 -14.81 -14.81
CA SER A 200 7.62 -15.51 -15.68
C SER A 200 6.70 -16.40 -14.84
N ILE A 201 5.52 -16.69 -15.37
CA ILE A 201 4.57 -17.62 -14.77
C ILE A 201 4.48 -18.82 -15.69
N ASN A 202 4.85 -19.98 -15.16
CA ASN A 202 4.81 -21.23 -15.91
C ASN A 202 3.36 -21.70 -16.10
N GLY A 203 3.13 -22.66 -16.99
CA GLY A 203 1.78 -23.19 -17.27
C GLY A 203 1.08 -23.82 -16.06
N ASP A 204 1.83 -24.22 -15.04
CA ASP A 204 1.32 -24.71 -13.74
C ASP A 204 1.09 -23.58 -12.72
N LEU A 205 1.13 -22.32 -13.16
CA LEU A 205 1.00 -21.11 -12.35
C LEU A 205 2.10 -20.92 -11.30
N THR A 206 3.23 -21.64 -11.42
CA THR A 206 4.39 -21.41 -10.57
C THR A 206 5.14 -20.15 -11.02
N LEU A 207 5.48 -19.30 -10.05
CA LEU A 207 6.25 -18.09 -10.28
C LEU A 207 7.75 -18.42 -10.37
N THR A 208 8.39 -18.05 -11.48
CA THR A 208 9.86 -18.11 -11.62
C THR A 208 10.42 -16.68 -11.66
N ILE A 209 11.41 -16.39 -10.81
CA ILE A 209 12.07 -15.08 -10.75
C ILE A 209 13.43 -15.18 -11.44
N HIS A 210 13.65 -14.39 -12.49
CA HIS A 210 14.85 -14.46 -13.34
C HIS A 210 15.93 -13.46 -12.94
N SER A 211 15.55 -12.26 -12.50
CA SER A 211 16.50 -11.25 -12.05
C SER A 211 15.88 -10.31 -11.03
N LYS A 212 16.65 -9.97 -9.99
CA LYS A 212 16.35 -8.86 -9.08
C LYS A 212 17.18 -7.68 -9.54
N GLN A 213 16.55 -6.68 -10.12
CA GLN A 213 17.17 -5.39 -10.27
C GLN A 213 17.01 -4.69 -8.92
N ASN A 214 18.05 -4.75 -8.07
CA ASN A 214 18.12 -3.79 -6.97
C ASN A 214 18.01 -2.41 -7.63
N PRO A 215 17.04 -1.57 -7.22
CA PRO A 215 16.96 -0.23 -7.79
C PRO A 215 18.34 0.40 -7.60
N PRO A 216 18.98 0.93 -8.66
CA PRO A 216 20.15 1.76 -8.45
C PRO A 216 19.71 2.85 -7.47
N SER A 217 20.47 2.99 -6.37
CA SER A 217 20.40 4.16 -5.49
C SER A 217 20.14 5.38 -6.35
N LEU A 218 18.99 6.06 -6.15
CA LEU A 218 18.48 7.16 -6.97
C LEU A 218 19.62 8.05 -7.52
N LYS A 219 20.12 7.69 -8.69
CA LYS A 219 20.74 8.59 -9.65
C LYS A 219 19.77 8.54 -10.81
N PRO A 220 19.00 9.61 -11.04
CA PRO A 220 18.14 9.68 -12.22
C PRO A 220 19.05 9.60 -13.44
N THR A 221 19.03 8.47 -14.14
CA THR A 221 19.47 8.41 -15.53
C THR A 221 18.23 8.65 -16.37
N GLU A 222 17.81 9.91 -16.45
CA GLU A 222 17.08 10.39 -17.62
C GLU A 222 18.04 10.36 -18.82
N PRO A 223 17.55 10.18 -20.06
CA PRO A 223 18.35 10.55 -21.23
C PRO A 223 18.78 12.02 -21.05
N GLU A 224 20.01 12.36 -21.44
CA GLU A 224 20.59 13.71 -21.32
C GLU A 224 19.74 14.76 -22.07
N GLU A 225 18.61 15.15 -21.50
CA GLU A 225 18.02 16.46 -21.70
C GLU A 225 18.82 17.37 -20.78
N GLN A 226 19.55 18.31 -21.40
CA GLN A 226 20.28 19.37 -20.71
C GLN A 226 19.43 19.86 -19.53
N GLN A 227 19.91 19.67 -18.29
CA GLN A 227 19.27 20.19 -17.09
C GLN A 227 19.10 21.70 -17.25
N THR A 228 17.93 22.10 -17.76
CA THR A 228 17.51 23.49 -17.74
C THR A 228 17.14 23.77 -16.31
N ASP A 229 17.90 24.67 -15.72
CA ASP A 229 17.67 25.15 -14.37
C ASP A 229 16.21 25.60 -14.23
N PRO A 230 15.38 24.94 -13.39
CA PRO A 230 13.95 25.23 -13.28
C PRO A 230 13.68 26.64 -12.75
N THR A 231 14.71 27.34 -12.27
CA THR A 231 14.63 28.74 -11.82
C THR A 231 14.99 29.76 -12.90
N ALA A 232 15.43 29.34 -14.09
CA ALA A 232 15.93 30.23 -15.14
C ALA A 232 14.86 31.11 -15.81
N HIS A 233 13.58 30.71 -15.77
CA HIS A 233 12.47 31.44 -16.43
C HIS A 233 11.51 32.13 -15.45
N LEU A 234 11.90 32.31 -14.20
CA LEU A 234 11.08 33.06 -13.24
C LEU A 234 11.24 34.56 -13.47
N THR A 235 10.12 35.28 -13.48
CA THR A 235 10.07 36.75 -13.53
C THR A 235 10.58 37.41 -12.24
N PHE A 236 10.91 36.62 -11.23
CA PHE A 236 11.53 37.07 -9.98
C PHE A 236 12.67 36.12 -9.61
N ASN A 237 13.73 36.68 -9.04
CA ASN A 237 14.93 35.93 -8.71
C ASN A 237 14.75 35.15 -7.40
N LEU A 238 14.79 33.82 -7.45
CA LEU A 238 14.79 32.96 -6.27
C LEU A 238 16.20 32.74 -5.67
N ARG A 239 17.25 33.18 -6.36
CA ARG A 239 18.63 33.08 -5.90
C ARG A 239 19.01 34.34 -5.17
N LEU A 240 19.59 34.18 -3.99
CA LEU A 240 20.26 35.28 -3.30
C LEU A 240 21.53 35.63 -4.09
N SER A 241 21.71 36.91 -4.38
CA SER A 241 23.01 37.44 -4.78
C SER A 241 24.03 37.26 -3.65
N ASP A 242 25.32 37.30 -3.97
CA ASP A 242 26.38 37.19 -2.96
C ASP A 242 26.26 38.25 -1.86
N ALA A 243 25.83 39.46 -2.25
CA ALA A 243 25.57 40.55 -1.30
C ALA A 243 24.40 40.24 -0.35
N GLU A 244 23.29 39.70 -0.87
CA GLU A 244 22.13 39.31 -0.06
C GLU A 244 22.42 38.11 0.85
N ARG A 245 23.23 37.17 0.37
CA ARG A 245 23.69 36.02 1.16
C ARG A 245 24.55 36.47 2.34
N GLN A 246 25.52 37.35 2.09
CA GLN A 246 26.36 37.95 3.14
C GLN A 246 25.52 38.77 4.13
N ALA A 247 24.52 39.53 3.64
CA ALA A 247 23.61 40.28 4.50
C ALA A 247 22.77 39.36 5.40
N LYS A 248 22.25 38.26 4.84
CA LYS A 248 21.49 37.24 5.59
C LYS A 248 22.34 36.55 6.65
N GLU A 249 23.59 36.18 6.33
CA GLU A 249 24.51 35.55 7.28
C GLU A 249 24.93 36.51 8.41
N LYS A 250 25.01 37.81 8.11
CA LYS A 250 25.32 38.85 9.11
C LYS A 250 24.12 39.26 9.96
N LEU A 251 22.91 38.83 9.60
CA LEU A 251 21.69 39.17 10.32
C LEU A 251 21.61 38.40 11.65
N SER A 252 21.85 39.09 12.76
CA SER A 252 21.65 38.52 14.10
C SER A 252 20.15 38.37 14.40
N LEU A 253 19.69 37.14 14.59
CA LEU A 253 18.29 36.86 14.92
C LEU A 253 17.99 37.27 16.39
N PRO A 254 16.91 38.04 16.66
CA PRO A 254 16.65 38.60 18.00
C PRO A 254 16.49 37.57 19.13
N PHE A 255 16.03 36.37 18.81
CA PHE A 255 15.69 35.32 19.78
C PHE A 255 16.62 34.10 19.71
N VAL A 256 17.62 34.12 18.84
CA VAL A 256 18.64 33.05 18.76
C VAL A 256 19.88 33.54 19.50
N PHE A 257 19.94 33.21 20.78
CA PHE A 257 21.11 33.51 21.60
C PHE A 257 22.29 32.60 21.22
N SER A 258 23.50 33.16 21.20
CA SER A 258 24.73 32.37 21.06
C SER A 258 24.84 31.39 22.23
N LYS A 259 25.65 30.34 22.08
CA LYS A 259 25.88 29.38 23.17
C LYS A 259 26.41 30.10 24.42
N GLU A 260 27.31 31.08 24.27
CA GLU A 260 27.81 31.85 25.43
C GLU A 260 26.74 32.73 26.07
N LYS A 261 25.83 33.32 25.27
CA LYS A 261 24.73 34.14 25.80
C LYS A 261 23.65 33.29 26.47
N LYS A 262 23.37 32.08 25.95
CA LYS A 262 22.51 31.10 26.63
C LYS A 262 23.09 30.68 27.96
N THR A 263 24.37 30.31 28.01
CA THR A 263 25.01 29.91 29.27
C THR A 263 25.06 31.08 30.27
N ALA A 264 25.35 32.29 29.82
CA ALA A 264 25.32 33.48 30.69
C ALA A 264 23.91 33.80 31.25
N LEU A 265 22.84 33.56 30.49
CA LEU A 265 21.46 33.73 30.97
C LEU A 265 20.99 32.60 31.90
N LEU A 266 21.49 31.38 31.68
CA LEU A 266 21.15 30.21 32.49
C LEU A 266 21.98 30.12 33.78
N HIS A 267 23.19 30.69 33.80
CA HIS A 267 23.98 30.81 35.02
C HIS A 267 23.51 32.03 35.83
N SER A 268 22.62 31.76 36.78
CA SER A 268 22.19 32.69 37.83
C SER A 268 23.39 33.45 38.42
N THR A 269 23.49 34.74 38.12
CA THR A 269 24.26 35.65 38.96
C THR A 269 23.61 35.72 40.34
N GLN A 270 24.43 35.85 41.38
CA GLN A 270 24.03 35.82 42.79
C GLN A 270 22.99 36.93 43.05
N GLY A 271 21.71 36.57 43.04
CA GLY A 271 20.57 37.51 43.01
C GLY A 271 19.39 37.11 42.10
N SER A 272 19.45 35.95 41.43
CA SER A 272 18.38 35.44 40.55
C SER A 272 17.03 35.27 41.27
N GLY A 273 15.97 35.81 40.67
CA GLY A 273 14.59 35.65 41.13
C GLY A 273 14.21 34.17 41.22
N ARG A 274 13.73 33.75 42.39
CA ARG A 274 13.19 32.41 42.57
C ARG A 274 11.80 32.36 41.95
N ILE A 275 11.63 31.53 40.92
CA ILE A 275 10.30 31.15 40.43
C ILE A 275 9.76 30.15 41.44
N LEU A 276 8.81 30.58 42.27
CA LEU A 276 8.05 29.68 43.14
C LEU A 276 6.85 29.18 42.35
N TYR A 277 6.78 27.87 42.17
CA TYR A 277 5.59 27.20 41.65
C TYR A 277 4.68 26.86 42.84
N GLU A 278 3.45 27.38 42.84
CA GLU A 278 2.39 26.94 43.74
C GLU A 278 1.47 26.01 42.95
N PRO A 279 1.36 24.73 43.32
CA PRO A 279 0.49 23.80 42.61
C PRO A 279 -0.98 24.20 42.77
N ASP A 280 -1.73 24.19 41.67
CA ASP A 280 -3.18 24.39 41.72
C ASP A 280 -3.95 23.06 41.76
N ALA A 281 -5.25 23.13 42.03
CA ALA A 281 -6.09 21.94 42.20
C ALA A 281 -6.29 21.10 40.92
N ASN A 282 -5.85 21.62 39.78
CA ASN A 282 -5.89 20.99 38.47
C ASN A 282 -4.50 20.56 37.98
N ASP A 283 -3.46 20.68 38.81
CA ASP A 283 -2.14 20.15 38.49
C ASP A 283 -2.13 18.63 38.64
N ASP A 284 -2.26 17.96 37.50
CA ASP A 284 -2.11 16.52 37.38
C ASP A 284 -0.64 16.14 37.60
N PHE A 285 -0.29 15.73 38.82
CA PHE A 285 0.98 15.07 39.10
C PHE A 285 0.96 13.66 38.50
N ASP A 286 1.24 13.57 37.21
CA ASP A 286 1.46 12.30 36.53
C ASP A 286 2.73 11.66 37.10
N GLN A 287 2.58 10.60 37.90
CA GLN A 287 3.71 9.90 38.54
C GLN A 287 4.49 8.98 37.59
N GLU A 288 4.07 8.85 36.33
CA GLU A 288 4.82 8.14 35.30
C GLU A 288 5.70 9.15 34.56
N ASP A 289 6.97 9.26 34.97
CA ASP A 289 8.00 9.93 34.17
C ASP A 289 8.23 9.06 32.91
N PRO A 290 7.85 9.53 31.71
CA PRO A 290 8.00 8.75 30.48
C PRO A 290 9.46 8.64 30.02
N ASP A 291 10.42 9.23 30.74
CA ASP A 291 11.85 9.11 30.49
C ASP A 291 12.54 8.11 31.47
N ASP A 292 11.83 7.51 32.43
CA ASP A 292 12.38 6.57 33.43
C ASP A 292 12.82 5.22 32.83
N ASP A 293 12.45 4.92 31.58
CA ASP A 293 12.89 3.76 30.80
C ASP A 293 13.98 4.10 29.76
N LEU A 294 14.48 5.35 29.74
CA LEU A 294 15.53 5.82 28.83
C LEU A 294 16.94 5.79 29.46
N ASP A 295 17.39 4.62 29.91
CA ASP A 295 18.81 4.38 30.14
C ASP A 295 19.51 4.03 28.81
N VAL A 296 20.25 5.00 28.25
CA VAL A 296 21.18 4.83 27.09
C VAL A 296 22.62 4.63 27.57
#